data_AF-A0A349TKA4-F1
#
_entry.id   AF-A0A349TKA4-F1
#
_cell.length_a   1.000
_cell.length_b   1.000
_cell.length_c   1.000
_cell.angle_alpha   90.00
_cell.angle_beta   90.00
_cell.angle_gamma   90.00
#
_symmetry.space_group_name_H-M   'P 1'
#
loop_
_entity.id
_entity.type
_entity.pdbx_description
1 polymer ?
#
loop_
_entity_poly.entity_id
_entity_poly.type
_entity_poly.pdbx_seq_one_letter_code
_entity_poly.pdbx_strand_id
1 'polypeptide(L)'
;MFSPVLASSAIQNKKKSQKKEKKSENKYENGEIMKISVKINLMRRLSVIMLINFAMASSLLAQGLPGTENGEWRYIGGDMGHTRYSPLDQINRDNFEDLEQAWIWRSDNFGPNLDYFSRSTPIYVDGVLYTVATPRRQVMALDPATGEILWTFREPETIR
;
A
#
# COMPACT_ATOMS: atom_id res chain seq x y z
N MET A 1 -91.74 25.30 8.09
CA MET A 1 -90.89 25.54 6.91
C MET A 1 -89.49 25.91 7.40
N PHE A 2 -88.53 24.96 7.39
CA PHE A 2 -87.13 25.25 7.67
C PHE A 2 -86.45 25.66 6.36
N SER A 3 -85.86 26.86 6.32
CA SER A 3 -85.31 27.46 5.10
C SER A 3 -84.11 26.65 4.55
N PRO A 4 -84.16 26.17 3.28
CA PRO A 4 -83.10 25.35 2.67
C PRO A 4 -81.76 26.09 2.46
N VAL A 5 -81.75 27.42 2.60
CA VAL A 5 -80.57 28.28 2.40
C VAL A 5 -79.53 28.11 3.53
N LEU A 6 -79.96 27.87 4.77
CA LEU A 6 -79.06 27.70 5.92
C LEU A 6 -78.33 26.35 5.93
N ALA A 7 -78.98 25.28 5.46
CA ALA A 7 -78.35 23.96 5.35
C ALA A 7 -77.25 23.92 4.29
N SER A 8 -77.44 24.61 3.16
CA SER A 8 -76.48 24.66 2.05
C SER A 8 -75.16 25.36 2.43
N SER A 9 -75.23 26.45 3.20
CA SER A 9 -74.02 27.18 3.64
C SER A 9 -73.21 26.39 4.67
N ALA A 10 -73.87 25.67 5.59
CA ALA A 10 -73.22 24.80 6.56
C ALA A 10 -72.47 23.64 5.87
N ILE A 11 -73.08 23.04 4.83
CA ILE A 11 -72.46 21.98 4.03
C ILE A 11 -71.25 22.51 3.24
N GLN A 12 -71.34 23.73 2.67
CA GLN A 12 -70.21 24.34 1.98
C GLN A 12 -69.04 24.66 2.92
N ASN A 13 -69.31 25.19 4.12
CA ASN A 13 -68.27 25.46 5.11
C ASN A 13 -67.60 24.17 5.61
N LYS A 14 -68.38 23.10 5.82
CA LYS A 14 -67.85 21.78 6.19
C LYS A 14 -66.92 21.23 5.10
N LYS A 15 -67.32 21.32 3.82
CA LYS A 15 -66.46 20.92 2.68
C LYS A 15 -65.17 21.76 2.59
N LYS A 16 -65.26 23.07 2.86
CA LYS A 16 -64.10 23.97 2.83
C LYS A 16 -63.13 23.70 3.98
N SER A 17 -63.65 23.35 5.17
CA SER A 17 -62.84 22.94 6.33
C SER A 17 -62.12 21.61 6.06
N GLN A 18 -62.84 20.60 5.58
CA GLN A 18 -62.29 19.28 5.25
C GLN A 18 -61.21 19.36 4.15
N LYS A 19 -61.38 20.25 3.16
CA LYS A 19 -60.37 20.50 2.13
C LYS A 19 -59.11 21.17 2.69
N LYS A 20 -59.25 22.04 3.70
CA LYS A 20 -58.10 22.66 4.38
C LYS A 20 -57.34 21.64 5.24
N GLU A 21 -58.06 20.78 5.95
CA GLU A 21 -57.49 19.75 6.80
C GLU A 21 -56.70 18.71 5.99
N LYS A 22 -57.29 18.15 4.93
CA LYS A 22 -56.58 17.27 3.99
C LYS A 22 -55.36 17.92 3.34
N LYS A 23 -55.42 19.22 3.06
CA LYS A 23 -54.27 19.96 2.52
C LYS A 23 -53.16 20.15 3.56
N SER A 24 -53.54 20.30 4.84
CA SER A 24 -52.58 20.41 5.94
C SER A 24 -51.93 19.05 6.23
N GLU A 25 -52.72 17.98 6.33
CA GLU A 25 -52.27 16.61 6.56
C GLU A 25 -51.30 16.14 5.47
N ASN A 26 -51.68 16.32 4.20
CA ASN A 26 -50.81 16.00 3.06
C ASN A 26 -49.54 16.87 3.05
N LYS A 27 -49.58 18.12 3.54
CA LYS A 27 -48.37 18.95 3.70
C LYS A 27 -47.45 18.42 4.82
N TYR A 28 -48.00 17.89 5.90
CA TYR A 28 -47.23 17.28 6.99
C TYR A 28 -46.61 15.93 6.56
N GLU A 29 -47.39 15.05 5.93
CA GLU A 29 -46.91 13.77 5.39
C GLU A 29 -45.78 13.97 4.37
N ASN A 30 -45.97 14.89 3.40
CA ASN A 30 -44.91 15.22 2.45
C ASN A 30 -43.67 15.84 3.12
N GLY A 31 -43.86 16.60 4.20
CA GLY A 31 -42.76 17.16 4.99
C GLY A 31 -41.94 16.10 5.72
N GLU A 32 -42.58 15.05 6.26
CA GLU A 32 -41.90 13.92 6.89
C GLU A 32 -41.19 13.04 5.87
N ILE A 33 -41.83 12.73 4.73
CA ILE A 33 -41.23 11.98 3.63
C ILE A 33 -39.99 12.70 3.10
N MET A 34 -40.03 14.02 2.97
CA MET A 34 -38.87 14.82 2.56
C MET A 34 -37.72 14.74 3.58
N LYS A 35 -38.01 14.80 4.89
CA LYS A 35 -36.98 14.64 5.94
C LYS A 35 -36.36 13.24 5.92
N ILE A 36 -37.16 12.20 5.71
CA ILE A 36 -36.71 10.81 5.60
C ILE A 36 -35.82 10.62 4.37
N SER A 37 -36.26 11.13 3.21
CA SER A 37 -35.49 11.07 1.96
C SER A 37 -34.13 11.79 2.07
N VAL A 38 -34.09 12.96 2.72
CA VAL A 38 -32.85 13.69 3.00
C VAL A 38 -31.93 12.89 3.93
N LYS A 39 -32.45 12.29 5.01
CA LYS A 39 -31.67 11.43 5.91
C LYS A 39 -31.12 10.20 5.21
N ILE A 40 -31.91 9.53 4.36
CA ILE A 40 -31.49 8.36 3.58
C ILE A 40 -30.38 8.74 2.59
N ASN A 41 -30.54 9.86 1.88
CA ASN A 41 -29.51 10.35 0.96
C ASN A 41 -28.23 10.79 1.70
N LEU A 42 -28.37 11.38 2.89
CA LEU A 42 -27.24 11.74 3.75
C LEU A 42 -26.51 10.50 4.27
N MET A 43 -27.23 9.48 4.76
CA MET A 43 -26.65 8.20 5.17
C MET A 43 -25.96 7.49 4.01
N ARG A 44 -26.57 7.45 2.82
CA ARG A 44 -25.92 6.87 1.62
C ARG A 44 -24.62 7.57 1.28
N ARG A 45 -24.58 8.90 1.34
CA ARG A 45 -23.36 9.68 1.09
C ARG A 45 -22.29 9.40 2.15
N LEU A 46 -22.66 9.35 3.42
CA LEU A 46 -21.73 9.04 4.52
C LEU A 46 -21.18 7.61 4.41
N SER A 47 -22.02 6.62 4.09
CA SER A 47 -21.59 5.24 3.86
C SER A 47 -20.63 5.12 2.67
N VAL A 48 -20.89 5.82 1.57
CA VAL A 48 -19.97 5.84 0.41
C VAL A 48 -18.63 6.49 0.78
N ILE A 49 -18.64 7.61 1.51
CA ILE A 49 -17.41 8.25 1.99
C ILE A 49 -16.64 7.31 2.91
N MET A 50 -17.31 6.61 3.82
CA MET A 50 -16.67 5.67 4.74
C MET A 50 -16.04 4.48 3.99
N LEU A 51 -16.72 3.95 2.97
CA LEU A 51 -16.18 2.89 2.10
C LEU A 51 -14.95 3.37 1.30
N ILE A 52 -14.98 4.59 0.79
CA ILE A 52 -13.82 5.18 0.10
C ILE A 52 -12.63 5.33 1.05
N ASN A 53 -12.86 5.84 2.26
CA ASN A 53 -11.81 5.96 3.27
C ASN A 53 -11.23 4.60 3.67
N PHE A 54 -12.08 3.58 3.82
CA PHE A 54 -11.64 2.22 4.14
C PHE A 54 -10.78 1.63 3.00
N ALA A 55 -11.20 1.79 1.73
CA ALA A 55 -10.43 1.32 0.57
C ALA A 55 -9.09 2.06 0.39
N MET A 56 -9.03 3.35 0.71
CA MET A 56 -7.79 4.12 0.69
C MET A 56 -6.84 3.69 1.81
N ALA A 57 -7.33 3.45 3.03
CA ALA A 57 -6.52 3.01 4.16
C ALA A 57 -5.86 1.64 3.91
N SER A 58 -6.58 0.69 3.30
CA SER A 58 -6.02 -0.62 2.95
C SER A 58 -4.89 -0.54 1.91
N SER A 59 -4.95 0.43 1.01
CA SER A 59 -3.90 0.62 -0.02
C SER A 59 -2.59 1.16 0.59
N LEU A 60 -2.68 1.91 1.69
CA LEU A 60 -1.51 2.44 2.38
C LEU A 60 -0.79 1.36 3.19
N LEU A 61 -1.54 0.47 3.85
CA LEU A 61 -1.00 -0.67 4.59
C LEU A 61 -0.43 -1.76 3.67
N ALA A 62 -0.86 -1.80 2.41
CA ALA A 62 -0.35 -2.73 1.41
C ALA A 62 1.03 -2.33 0.87
N GLN A 63 1.43 -1.05 1.00
CA GLN A 63 2.80 -0.64 0.71
C GLN A 63 3.66 -1.04 1.91
N GLY A 64 4.40 -2.14 1.78
CA GLY A 64 5.32 -2.62 2.83
C GLY A 64 6.26 -1.51 3.31
N LEU A 65 6.72 -1.63 4.55
CA LEU A 65 7.70 -0.67 5.10
C LEU A 65 8.95 -0.66 4.22
N PRO A 66 9.55 0.52 3.99
CA PRO A 66 10.79 0.62 3.23
C PRO A 66 11.92 -0.15 3.95
N GLY A 67 12.80 -0.75 3.16
CA GLY A 67 14.00 -1.42 3.62
C GLY A 67 14.04 -2.92 3.37
N THR A 68 15.19 -3.53 3.69
CA THR A 68 15.42 -4.96 3.49
C THR A 68 14.55 -5.83 4.39
N GLU A 69 13.96 -6.89 3.83
CA GLU A 69 13.19 -7.88 4.58
C GLU A 69 14.14 -8.83 5.31
N ASN A 70 14.02 -8.96 6.63
CA ASN A 70 14.88 -9.81 7.46
C ASN A 70 16.39 -9.57 7.27
N GLY A 71 16.79 -8.36 6.86
CA GLY A 71 18.19 -8.05 6.57
C GLY A 71 18.69 -8.52 5.21
N GLU A 72 17.83 -9.13 4.38
CA GLU A 72 18.22 -9.66 3.08
C GLU A 72 18.21 -8.60 1.98
N TRP A 73 19.31 -8.54 1.23
CA TRP A 73 19.50 -7.60 0.14
C TRP A 73 19.03 -8.23 -1.17
N ARG A 74 17.71 -8.43 -1.33
CA ARG A 74 17.10 -9.14 -2.47
C ARG A 74 17.09 -8.32 -3.77
N TYR A 75 17.14 -7.00 -3.68
CA TYR A 75 17.12 -6.07 -4.82
C TYR A 75 18.42 -5.29 -4.91
N ILE A 76 18.81 -4.82 -6.10
CA ILE A 76 20.01 -3.97 -6.24
C ILE A 76 19.95 -2.70 -5.37
N GLY A 77 18.75 -2.20 -5.09
CA GLY A 77 18.48 -1.07 -4.20
C GLY A 77 18.08 -1.46 -2.78
N GLY A 78 18.26 -2.71 -2.35
CA GLY A 78 17.87 -3.24 -1.03
C GLY A 78 16.43 -3.74 -1.01
N ASP A 79 15.47 -2.90 -1.39
CA ASP A 79 14.03 -3.19 -1.42
C ASP A 79 13.40 -2.87 -2.79
N MET A 80 12.10 -3.17 -2.95
CA MET A 80 11.34 -2.86 -4.17
C MET A 80 11.29 -1.35 -4.47
N GLY A 81 11.38 -0.51 -3.44
CA GLY A 81 11.43 0.96 -3.57
C GLY A 81 12.80 1.52 -3.93
N HIS A 82 13.84 0.68 -3.97
CA HIS A 82 15.24 1.07 -4.17
C HIS A 82 15.73 2.12 -3.16
N THR A 83 15.28 2.03 -1.92
CA THR A 83 15.57 3.00 -0.85
C THR A 83 17.00 2.90 -0.31
N ARG A 84 17.69 1.77 -0.56
CA ARG A 84 19.02 1.45 -0.01
C ARG A 84 19.06 1.49 1.53
N TYR A 85 17.92 1.20 2.16
CA TYR A 85 17.76 1.20 3.61
C TYR A 85 17.73 -0.22 4.16
N SER A 86 18.34 -0.44 5.33
CA SER A 86 18.20 -1.66 6.11
C SER A 86 17.69 -1.32 7.50
N PRO A 87 16.69 -2.04 8.02
CA PRO A 87 16.17 -1.83 9.37
C PRO A 87 17.05 -2.48 10.47
N LEU A 88 18.15 -3.17 10.11
CA LEU A 88 19.06 -3.77 11.08
C LEU A 88 19.79 -2.69 11.89
N ASP A 89 19.91 -2.90 13.20
CA ASP A 89 20.46 -1.96 14.17
C ASP A 89 21.60 -2.53 15.03
N GLN A 90 22.04 -3.76 14.73
CA GLN A 90 23.18 -4.41 15.40
C GLN A 90 24.44 -3.55 15.35
N ILE A 91 24.68 -2.87 14.22
CA ILE A 91 25.74 -1.86 14.05
C ILE A 91 25.07 -0.49 14.14
N ASN A 92 25.54 0.33 15.06
CA ASN A 92 25.00 1.66 15.32
C ASN A 92 26.11 2.63 15.74
N ARG A 93 25.73 3.86 16.05
CA ARG A 93 26.68 4.94 16.37
C ARG A 93 27.57 4.61 17.58
N ASP A 94 27.07 3.80 18.51
CA ASP A 94 27.75 3.57 19.78
C ASP A 94 28.79 2.45 19.70
N ASN A 95 28.72 1.57 18.68
CA ASN A 95 29.62 0.42 18.50
C ASN A 95 30.34 0.37 17.15
N PHE A 96 30.17 1.39 16.30
CA PHE A 96 30.79 1.42 14.97
C PHE A 96 32.33 1.33 15.02
N GLU A 97 32.94 1.88 16.07
CA GLU A 97 34.40 1.87 16.26
C GLU A 97 34.95 0.48 16.62
N ASP A 98 34.09 -0.47 16.98
CA ASP A 98 34.48 -1.84 17.35
C ASP A 98 34.46 -2.80 16.15
N LEU A 99 34.18 -2.30 14.94
CA LEU A 99 34.11 -3.13 13.74
C LEU A 99 35.48 -3.65 13.31
N GLU A 100 35.56 -4.97 13.17
CA GLU A 100 36.72 -5.66 12.61
C GLU A 100 36.38 -6.33 11.28
N GLN A 101 37.40 -6.51 10.45
CA GLN A 101 37.25 -7.23 9.20
C GLN A 101 37.05 -8.72 9.47
N ALA A 102 35.86 -9.25 9.18
CA ALA A 102 35.57 -10.67 9.32
C ALA A 102 36.35 -11.54 8.33
N TRP A 103 36.40 -11.15 7.05
CA TRP A 103 37.12 -11.86 5.99
C TRP A 103 37.34 -10.98 4.76
N ILE A 104 38.25 -11.40 3.87
CA ILE A 104 38.43 -10.85 2.51
C ILE A 104 38.28 -11.97 1.50
N TRP A 105 37.43 -11.75 0.51
CA TRP A 105 37.38 -12.56 -0.69
C TRP A 105 38.03 -11.81 -1.87
N ARG A 106 38.81 -12.52 -2.69
CA ARG A 106 39.54 -11.94 -3.82
C ARG A 106 39.02 -12.49 -5.15
N SER A 107 38.69 -11.58 -6.07
CA SER A 107 38.16 -11.90 -7.41
C SER A 107 39.25 -12.13 -8.48
N ASP A 108 40.52 -11.91 -8.12
CA ASP A 108 41.67 -11.96 -9.02
C ASP A 108 42.05 -13.39 -9.45
N ASN A 109 41.59 -14.41 -8.73
CA ASN A 109 41.82 -15.81 -9.09
C ASN A 109 40.90 -16.32 -10.22
N PHE A 110 39.96 -15.48 -10.71
CA PHE A 110 38.92 -15.90 -11.67
C PHE A 110 39.18 -15.52 -13.13
N GLY A 111 40.31 -14.88 -13.42
CA GLY A 111 40.74 -14.59 -14.78
C GLY A 111 42.06 -13.82 -14.83
N PRO A 112 42.70 -13.75 -16.01
CA PRO A 112 43.98 -13.03 -16.17
C PRO A 112 43.82 -11.51 -16.03
N ASN A 113 42.60 -10.99 -16.14
CA ASN A 113 42.30 -9.57 -16.08
C ASN A 113 41.55 -9.25 -14.80
N LEU A 114 42.14 -8.39 -13.98
CA LEU A 114 41.49 -7.74 -12.86
C LEU A 114 40.36 -6.83 -13.36
N ASP A 115 39.23 -6.85 -12.66
CA ASP A 115 38.20 -5.83 -12.85
C ASP A 115 38.50 -4.64 -11.93
N TYR A 116 39.25 -3.67 -12.45
CA TYR A 116 39.61 -2.45 -11.73
C TYR A 116 38.39 -1.54 -11.45
N PHE A 117 37.25 -1.79 -12.10
CA PHE A 117 36.05 -0.96 -12.00
C PHE A 117 34.84 -1.82 -11.61
N SER A 118 35.03 -2.75 -10.67
CA SER A 118 33.92 -3.55 -10.16
C SER A 118 32.79 -2.63 -9.66
N ARG A 119 31.62 -2.79 -10.28
CA ARG A 119 30.37 -2.07 -9.95
C ARG A 119 29.32 -3.02 -9.38
N SER A 120 29.75 -4.21 -8.96
CA SER A 120 28.85 -5.21 -8.38
C SER A 120 28.25 -4.70 -7.08
N THR A 121 26.93 -4.79 -6.94
CA THR A 121 26.25 -4.70 -5.65
C THR A 121 25.87 -6.13 -5.26
N PRO A 122 26.53 -6.72 -4.25
CA PRO A 122 26.23 -8.08 -3.84
C PRO A 122 24.76 -8.24 -3.42
N ILE A 123 24.20 -9.42 -3.70
CA ILE A 123 22.84 -9.80 -3.32
C ILE A 123 22.93 -10.82 -2.20
N TYR A 124 22.24 -10.59 -1.09
CA TYR A 124 22.17 -11.55 0.02
C TYR A 124 20.74 -12.05 0.13
N VAL A 125 20.55 -13.35 -0.08
CA VAL A 125 19.21 -13.96 -0.08
C VAL A 125 19.30 -15.43 0.32
N ASP A 126 18.37 -15.88 1.16
CA ASP A 126 18.24 -17.26 1.62
C ASP A 126 19.57 -17.79 2.22
N GLY A 127 20.29 -16.93 2.95
CA GLY A 127 21.55 -17.27 3.61
C GLY A 127 22.77 -17.31 2.70
N VAL A 128 22.66 -16.95 1.42
CA VAL A 128 23.77 -16.99 0.45
C VAL A 128 24.08 -15.60 -0.08
N LEU A 129 25.38 -15.28 -0.17
CA LEU A 129 25.88 -14.05 -0.75
C LEU A 129 26.26 -14.27 -2.22
N TYR A 130 25.66 -13.51 -3.13
CA TYR A 130 25.94 -13.57 -4.56
C TYR A 130 26.65 -12.32 -5.03
N THR A 131 27.68 -12.47 -5.84
CA THR A 131 28.36 -11.36 -6.50
C THR A 131 28.90 -11.76 -7.86
N VAL A 132 29.48 -10.80 -8.58
CA VAL A 132 30.17 -11.06 -9.86
C VAL A 132 31.64 -10.73 -9.79
N ALA A 133 32.43 -11.55 -10.46
CA ALA A 133 33.87 -11.41 -10.60
C ALA A 133 34.25 -11.15 -12.06
N THR A 134 35.36 -10.44 -12.25
CA THR A 134 36.03 -10.22 -13.55
C THR A 134 35.21 -9.42 -14.57
N PRO A 135 35.85 -8.88 -15.62
CA PRO A 135 35.13 -8.21 -16.72
C PRO A 135 34.14 -9.12 -17.46
N ARG A 136 34.29 -10.44 -17.36
CA ARG A 136 33.39 -11.44 -17.95
C ARG A 136 32.17 -11.78 -17.07
N ARG A 137 31.99 -11.10 -15.92
CA ARG A 137 30.81 -11.21 -15.05
C ARG A 137 30.50 -12.64 -14.62
N GLN A 138 31.54 -13.36 -14.19
CA GLN A 138 31.38 -14.70 -13.62
C GLN A 138 30.63 -14.57 -12.29
N VAL A 139 29.60 -15.38 -12.07
CA VAL A 139 28.79 -15.33 -10.84
C VAL A 139 29.43 -16.20 -9.77
N MET A 140 29.48 -15.68 -8.55
CA MET A 140 30.00 -16.37 -7.38
C MET A 140 28.90 -16.42 -6.32
N ALA A 141 28.66 -17.60 -5.77
CA ALA A 141 27.87 -17.79 -4.56
C ALA A 141 28.80 -18.09 -3.40
N LEU A 142 28.66 -17.37 -2.31
CA LEU A 142 29.53 -17.45 -1.14
C LEU A 142 28.71 -17.69 0.13
N ASP A 143 29.32 -18.41 1.07
CA ASP A 143 28.89 -18.41 2.46
C ASP A 143 29.23 -17.03 3.08
N PRO A 144 28.24 -16.27 3.58
CA PRO A 144 28.47 -14.94 4.14
C PRO A 144 29.26 -14.95 5.45
N ALA A 145 29.26 -16.05 6.21
CA ALA A 145 29.94 -16.15 7.49
C ALA A 145 31.44 -16.40 7.32
N THR A 146 31.82 -17.21 6.32
CA THR A 146 33.22 -17.62 6.11
C THR A 146 33.88 -16.95 4.91
N GLY A 147 33.10 -16.46 3.94
CA GLY A 147 33.60 -16.00 2.64
C GLY A 147 33.99 -17.14 1.70
N GLU A 148 33.68 -18.39 2.04
CA GLU A 148 33.95 -19.55 1.17
C GLU A 148 33.03 -19.56 -0.04
N ILE A 149 33.57 -19.99 -1.18
CA ILE A 149 32.80 -20.11 -2.41
C ILE A 149 32.02 -21.42 -2.38
N LEU A 150 30.70 -21.33 -2.43
CA LEU A 150 29.80 -22.48 -2.52
C LEU A 150 29.78 -23.03 -3.95
N TRP A 151 29.67 -22.14 -4.93
CA TRP A 151 29.74 -22.49 -6.35
C TRP A 151 30.06 -21.27 -7.20
N THR A 152 30.46 -21.54 -8.45
CA THR A 152 30.76 -20.52 -9.45
C THR A 152 30.04 -20.82 -10.76
N PHE A 153 29.58 -19.79 -11.45
CA PHE A 153 29.06 -19.91 -12.80
C PHE A 153 29.82 -18.98 -13.76
N ARG A 154 30.25 -19.54 -14.88
CA ARG A 154 30.92 -18.83 -15.97
C ARG A 154 30.20 -19.14 -17.26
N GLU A 155 29.90 -18.10 -18.04
CA GLU A 155 29.34 -18.27 -19.37
C GLU A 155 30.34 -19.05 -20.27
N PRO A 156 29.89 -20.08 -21.00
CA PRO A 156 30.76 -20.80 -21.93
C PRO A 156 31.27 -19.89 -23.05
N GLU A 157 32.45 -20.20 -23.59
CA GLU A 157 32.99 -19.49 -24.76
C GLU A 157 32.01 -19.63 -25.93
N THR A 158 31.47 -18.51 -26.40
CA THR A 158 30.64 -18.44 -27.61
C THR A 158 31.41 -17.70 -28.70
N ILE A 159 31.31 -18.20 -29.94
CA ILE A 159 31.85 -17.51 -31.11
C ILE A 159 30.90 -16.32 -31.35
N ARG A 160 31.40 -15.10 -31.15
CA ARG A 160 30.67 -13.88 -31.51
C ARG A 160 30.85 -13.53 -32.98
#